data_AF-A0A3M1Y537-F1
#
_entry.id   AF-A0A3M1Y537-F1
#
_cell.length_a   1.000
_cell.length_b   1.000
_cell.length_c   1.000
_cell.angle_alpha   90.00
_cell.angle_beta   90.00
_cell.angle_gamma   90.00
#
_symmetry.space_group_name_H-M   'P 1'
#
loop_
_entity.id
_entity.type
_entity.pdbx_description
1 polymer ?
#
loop_
_entity_poly.entity_id
_entity_poly.type
_entity_poly.pdbx_seq_one_letter_code
_entity_poly.pdbx_strand_id
1 'polypeptide(L)'
;MRVEKRRRLNNLIALSLSSLAALIGLFWLLFILTDVLIHGLGGINLSLFIEDPAPPGMEGGGLRNAFVGQLMITALATLIGVPLGVL
;
A
#
# COMPACT_ATOMS: atom_id res chain seq x y z
N MET A 1 40.74 -16.82 -11.65
CA MET A 1 40.67 -15.39 -12.02
C MET A 1 39.60 -15.00 -13.06
N ARG A 2 39.38 -15.67 -14.21
CA ARG A 2 38.33 -15.25 -15.19
C ARG A 2 36.89 -15.49 -14.71
N VAL A 3 36.64 -16.58 -13.97
CA VAL A 3 35.30 -16.94 -13.44
C VAL A 3 34.82 -15.95 -12.38
N GLU A 4 35.71 -15.49 -11.49
CA GLU A 4 35.37 -14.50 -10.45
C GLU A 4 34.99 -13.13 -11.02
N LYS A 5 35.67 -12.66 -12.08
CA LYS A 5 35.31 -11.40 -12.73
C LYS A 5 33.91 -11.47 -13.36
N ARG A 6 33.55 -12.59 -13.97
CA ARG A 6 32.21 -12.81 -14.54
C ARG A 6 31.12 -12.90 -13.47
N ARG A 7 31.40 -13.58 -12.35
CA ARG A 7 30.49 -13.64 -11.19
C ARG A 7 30.28 -12.27 -10.54
N ARG A 8 31.35 -11.47 -10.40
CA ARG A 8 31.26 -10.10 -9.86
C ARG A 8 30.45 -9.18 -10.77
N LEU A 9 30.64 -9.28 -12.09
CA LEU A 9 29.86 -8.49 -13.05
C LEU A 9 28.36 -8.84 -12.99
N ASN A 10 28.02 -10.14 -13.00
CA ASN A 10 26.63 -10.58 -12.88
C ASN A 10 26.00 -10.14 -11.56
N ASN A 11 26.75 -10.22 -10.45
CA ASN A 11 26.27 -9.77 -9.15
C ASN A 11 26.01 -8.26 -9.14
N LEU A 12 26.90 -7.47 -9.74
CA LEU A 12 26.75 -6.02 -9.83
C LEU A 12 25.55 -5.63 -10.70
N ILE A 13 25.32 -6.34 -11.80
CA ILE A 13 24.15 -6.14 -12.68
C ILE A 13 22.85 -6.52 -11.95
N ALA A 14 22.82 -7.67 -11.27
CA ALA A 14 21.63 -8.12 -10.54
C ALA A 14 21.30 -7.16 -9.37
N LEU A 15 22.32 -6.70 -8.64
CA LEU A 15 22.15 -5.76 -7.54
C LEU A 15 21.70 -4.38 -8.03
N SER A 16 22.25 -3.88 -9.14
CA SER A 16 21.83 -2.59 -9.69
C SER A 16 20.39 -2.65 -10.23
N LEU A 17 20.02 -3.71 -10.95
CA LEU A 17 18.67 -3.92 -11.47
C LEU A 17 17.63 -4.04 -10.34
N SER A 18 17.92 -4.83 -9.31
CA SER A 18 17.00 -4.96 -8.15
C SER A 18 16.87 -3.65 -7.38
N SER A 19 17.98 -2.92 -7.19
CA SER A 19 17.95 -1.60 -6.54
C SER A 19 17.18 -0.57 -7.36
N LEU A 20 17.34 -0.55 -8.69
CA LEU A 20 16.58 0.32 -9.59
C LEU A 20 15.08 -0.01 -9.55
N ALA A 21 14.72 -1.29 -9.61
CA ALA A 21 13.33 -1.73 -9.50
C ALA A 21 12.71 -1.29 -8.17
N ALA A 22 13.43 -1.45 -7.06
CA ALA A 22 12.99 -0.99 -5.74
C ALA A 22 12.84 0.54 -5.69
N LEU A 23 13.79 1.31 -6.23
CA LEU A 23 13.71 2.78 -6.29
C LEU A 23 12.53 3.28 -7.12
N ILE A 24 12.21 2.61 -8.23
CA ILE A 24 11.03 2.94 -9.04
C ILE A 24 9.75 2.70 -8.23
N GLY A 25 9.64 1.57 -7.54
CA GLY A 25 8.50 1.29 -6.66
C GLY A 25 8.38 2.31 -5.52
N LEU A 26 9.50 2.64 -4.87
CA LEU A 26 9.55 3.62 -3.79
C LEU A 26 9.19 5.02 -4.27
N PHE A 27 9.61 5.41 -5.48
CA PHE A 27 9.24 6.68 -6.08
C PHE A 27 7.71 6.82 -6.17
N TRP A 28 7.03 5.80 -6.72
CA TRP A 28 5.57 5.83 -6.80
C TRP A 28 4.89 5.80 -5.43
N LEU A 29 5.41 5.02 -4.49
CA LEU A 29 4.90 4.98 -3.12
C LEU A 29 4.98 6.36 -2.45
N LEU A 30 6.15 7.03 -2.55
CA LEU A 30 6.34 8.36 -2.00
C LEU A 30 5.47 9.40 -2.70
N PHE A 31 5.29 9.28 -4.01
CA PHE A 31 4.41 10.15 -4.78
C PHE A 31 2.96 10.06 -4.28
N ILE A 32 2.37 8.86 -4.23
CA ILE A 32 0.99 8.69 -3.76
C ILE A 32 0.84 9.04 -2.28
N LEU A 33 1.84 8.73 -1.44
CA LEU A 33 1.79 9.03 -0.02
C LEU A 33 1.81 10.54 0.21
N THR A 34 2.65 11.27 -0.52
CA THR A 34 2.72 12.73 -0.42
C THR A 34 1.41 13.37 -0.87
N ASP A 35 0.83 12.90 -1.97
CA ASP A 35 -0.46 13.41 -2.47
C ASP A 35 -1.59 13.19 -1.45
N VAL A 36 -1.65 11.99 -0.86
CA VAL A 36 -2.62 11.66 0.21
C VAL A 36 -2.37 12.48 1.47
N LEU A 37 -1.13 12.76 1.84
CA LEU A 37 -0.86 13.62 2.99
C LEU A 37 -1.32 15.06 2.71
N ILE A 38 -0.99 15.64 1.57
CA ILE A 38 -1.35 17.01 1.22
C ILE A 38 -2.88 17.19 1.18
N HIS A 39 -3.59 16.29 0.49
CA HIS A 39 -5.04 16.39 0.32
C HIS A 39 -5.85 15.79 1.47
N GLY A 40 -5.29 14.78 2.16
CA GLY A 40 -5.99 14.01 3.19
C GLY A 40 -5.86 14.60 4.60
N LEU A 41 -4.79 15.34 4.92
CA LEU A 41 -4.61 15.91 6.27
C LEU A 41 -5.74 16.85 6.67
N GLY A 42 -6.29 17.64 5.73
CA GLY A 42 -7.44 18.50 5.98
C GLY A 42 -8.76 17.75 6.21
N GLY A 43 -8.82 16.47 5.84
CA GLY A 43 -9.99 15.61 6.02
C GLY A 43 -9.99 14.79 7.31
N ILE A 44 -8.90 14.83 8.10
CA ILE A 44 -8.81 14.05 9.36
C ILE A 44 -9.60 14.76 10.46
N ASN A 45 -10.80 14.27 10.72
CA ASN A 45 -11.67 14.73 11.80
C ASN A 45 -12.44 13.53 12.39
N LEU A 46 -13.20 13.75 13.46
CA LEU A 46 -13.95 12.67 14.11
C LEU A 46 -15.08 12.12 13.21
N SER A 47 -15.66 12.96 12.35
CA SER A 47 -16.70 12.55 11.40
C SER A 47 -16.18 11.55 10.36
N LEU A 48 -14.90 11.61 9.97
CA LEU A 48 -14.28 10.63 9.08
C LEU A 48 -14.43 9.16 9.56
N PHE A 49 -14.44 8.93 10.87
CA PHE A 49 -14.53 7.58 11.44
C PHE A 49 -15.95 7.14 11.79
N ILE A 50 -16.82 8.08 12.16
CA ILE A 50 -18.14 7.79 12.73
C ILE A 50 -19.26 7.98 11.70
N GLU A 51 -19.07 8.86 10.73
CA GLU A 51 -20.09 9.17 9.73
C GLU A 51 -19.95 8.28 8.49
N ASP A 52 -21.10 8.02 7.87
CA ASP A 52 -21.16 7.35 6.58
C ASP A 52 -20.76 8.32 5.46
N PRO A 53 -20.29 7.79 4.31
CA PRO A 53 -19.97 8.63 3.16
C PRO A 53 -21.21 9.40 2.70
N ALA A 54 -21.07 10.71 2.58
CA ALA A 54 -22.12 11.56 2.05
C ALA A 54 -22.33 11.28 0.55
N PRO A 55 -23.55 11.48 0.03
CA PRO A 55 -23.81 11.38 -1.41
C PRO A 55 -22.94 12.36 -2.23
N PRO A 56 -22.64 12.05 -3.49
CA PRO A 56 -21.85 12.94 -4.36
C PRO A 56 -22.46 14.34 -4.44
N GLY A 57 -21.65 15.38 -4.19
CA GLY A 57 -22.08 16.77 -4.27
C GLY A 57 -22.62 17.37 -2.96
N MET A 58 -22.67 16.60 -1.87
CA MET A 58 -22.95 17.12 -0.53
C MET A 58 -21.64 17.32 0.24
N GLU A 59 -21.49 18.45 0.93
CA GLU A 59 -20.32 18.71 1.78
C GLU A 59 -20.38 17.86 3.06
N GLY A 60 -19.23 17.30 3.46
CA GLY A 60 -19.10 16.47 4.67
C GLY A 60 -19.21 14.96 4.41
N GLY A 61 -19.51 14.21 5.48
CA GLY A 61 -19.52 12.76 5.50
C GLY A 61 -18.19 12.13 5.91
N GLY A 62 -18.22 10.81 6.10
CA GLY A 62 -17.07 10.04 6.58
C GLY A 62 -16.80 8.77 5.78
N LEU A 63 -15.93 7.93 6.31
CA LEU A 63 -15.49 6.68 5.70
C LEU A 63 -15.81 5.46 6.57
N ARG A 64 -16.78 5.57 7.50
CA ARG A 64 -17.12 4.49 8.44
C ARG A 64 -17.35 3.15 7.73
N ASN A 65 -18.20 3.14 6.71
CA ASN A 65 -18.53 1.92 5.96
C ASN A 65 -17.30 1.31 5.25
N ALA A 66 -16.37 2.14 4.79
CA ALA A 66 -15.14 1.66 4.16
C ALA A 66 -14.23 0.96 5.19
N PHE A 67 -14.06 1.54 6.39
CA PHE A 67 -13.25 0.92 7.45
C PHE A 67 -13.86 -0.38 7.96
N VAL A 68 -15.15 -0.37 8.30
CA VAL A 68 -15.85 -1.55 8.81
C VAL A 68 -15.89 -2.65 7.77
N GLY A 69 -16.21 -2.32 6.51
CA GLY A 69 -16.21 -3.27 5.41
C GLY A 69 -14.84 -3.89 5.19
N GLN A 70 -13.77 -3.08 5.15
CA GLN A 70 -12.40 -3.58 4.98
C GLN A 70 -11.98 -4.51 6.13
N LEU A 71 -12.30 -4.16 7.39
CA LEU A 71 -12.01 -5.00 8.55
C LEU A 71 -12.75 -6.34 8.47
N MET A 72 -14.05 -6.32 8.14
CA MET A 72 -14.83 -7.55 7.99
C MET A 72 -14.28 -8.45 6.90
N ILE A 73 -14.02 -7.89 5.70
CA ILE A 73 -13.51 -8.66 4.57
C ILE A 73 -12.13 -9.24 4.89
N THR A 74 -11.22 -8.42 5.42
CA THR A 74 -9.86 -8.87 5.74
C THR A 74 -9.88 -9.95 6.81
N ALA A 75 -10.65 -9.77 7.89
CA ALA A 75 -10.72 -10.75 8.97
C ALA A 75 -11.28 -12.10 8.50
N LEU A 76 -12.37 -12.10 7.73
CA LEU A 76 -12.96 -13.32 7.18
C LEU A 76 -12.02 -13.99 6.16
N ALA A 77 -11.40 -13.20 5.28
CA ALA A 77 -10.44 -13.71 4.29
C ALA A 77 -9.21 -14.31 4.96
N THR A 78 -8.69 -13.70 6.04
CA THR A 78 -7.58 -14.26 6.82
C THR A 78 -8.00 -15.53 7.55
N LEU A 79 -9.16 -15.55 8.20
CA LEU A 79 -9.63 -16.69 8.98
C LEU A 79 -9.90 -17.93 8.13
N ILE A 80 -10.31 -17.75 6.88
CA ILE A 80 -10.54 -18.86 5.93
C ILE A 80 -9.26 -19.17 5.15
N GLY A 81 -8.62 -18.15 4.59
CA GLY A 81 -7.50 -18.31 3.66
C GLY A 81 -6.20 -18.75 4.32
N VAL A 82 -5.89 -18.29 5.54
CA VAL A 82 -4.65 -18.66 6.23
C VAL A 82 -4.64 -20.15 6.62
N PRO A 83 -5.67 -20.72 7.28
CA PRO A 83 -5.67 -22.14 7.60
C PRO A 83 -5.62 -23.02 6.35
N LEU A 84 -6.39 -22.68 5.30
CA LEU A 84 -6.37 -23.43 4.04
C LEU A 84 -5.04 -23.33 3.30
N GLY A 85 -4.31 -22.22 3.42
CA GLY A 85 -3.00 -22.06 2.78
C GLY A 85 -1.84 -22.71 3.55
N VAL A 86 -2.03 -22.99 4.85
CA VAL A 86 -1.03 -23.64 5.71
C VAL A 86 -1.19 -25.16 5.74
N LEU A 87 -2.41 -25.67 5.57
CA LEU A 87 -2.72 -27.11 5.44
C LEU A 87 -2.32 -27.66 4.07
#